data_AF-A0A4R8ZT86-F1
#
_entry.id   AF-A0A4R8ZT86-F1
#
_cell.length_a   1.000
_cell.length_b   1.000
_cell.length_c   1.000
_cell.angle_alpha   90.00
_cell.angle_beta   90.00
_cell.angle_gamma   90.00
#
_symmetry.space_group_name_H-M   'P 1'
#
loop_
_entity.id
_entity.type
_entity.pdbx_description
1 polymer ?
#
loop_
_entity_poly.entity_id
_entity_poly.type
_entity_poly.pdbx_seq_one_letter_code
_entity_poly.pdbx_strand_id
1 'polypeptide(L)'
;MPEQPIRPGVHFLLREDQGTHAELAQLITAWIGGKQTTARIVVHQKSVLYDLYEISPFLKRVAAQKGTHFYSHGGGPLVILWPTDEVLDSSDQHMTGKLSTLVVTWSEDAAEMGWLRKHHAVDLVTRETLKPLESVLSPVVEVGMRYLIEPYVRGNGFGSYPGKNKAVDAFRAFKRAGITIEPKLLVEFLVGNGASISDARELADYAARVAAGRAIQTKHGGGFRDDILDVWRAQIENAEADID
;
A
#
# COMPACT_ATOMS: atom_id res chain seq x y z
N MET A 1 10.51 22.46 17.24
CA MET A 1 9.36 21.96 16.44
C MET A 1 8.11 22.18 17.27
N PRO A 2 7.07 22.89 16.79
CA PRO A 2 5.84 23.01 17.56
C PRO A 2 5.07 21.69 17.54
N GLU A 3 4.59 21.31 18.71
CA GLU A 3 3.90 20.07 19.03
C GLU A 3 2.49 20.05 18.41
N GLN A 4 2.32 19.42 17.24
CA GLN A 4 0.99 18.89 16.94
C GLN A 4 0.81 17.59 17.73
N PRO A 5 -0.28 17.44 18.51
CA PRO A 5 -0.53 16.22 19.26
C PRO A 5 -0.72 15.08 18.27
N ILE A 6 0.20 14.12 18.31
CA ILE A 6 0.20 12.99 17.40
C ILE A 6 -0.91 12.04 17.84
N ARG A 7 -1.91 11.86 16.96
CA ARG A 7 -3.06 11.00 17.23
C ARG A 7 -2.73 9.54 16.89
N PRO A 8 -3.30 8.56 17.62
CA PRO A 8 -3.31 7.16 17.16
C PRO A 8 -3.88 7.06 15.74
N GLY A 9 -3.32 6.19 14.90
CA GLY A 9 -3.75 6.02 13.51
C GLY A 9 -3.24 7.07 12.51
N VAL A 10 -2.29 7.92 12.90
CA VAL A 10 -1.57 8.79 11.95
C VAL A 10 -0.30 8.10 11.47
N HIS A 11 -0.20 7.96 10.16
CA HIS A 11 0.95 7.39 9.46
C HIS A 11 1.83 8.52 8.98
N PHE A 12 3.14 8.39 9.13
CA PHE A 12 4.11 9.37 8.69
C PHE A 12 5.05 8.74 7.68
N LEU A 13 5.46 9.54 6.70
CA LEU A 13 6.49 9.20 5.73
C LEU A 13 7.74 10.01 6.01
N LEU A 14 8.89 9.38 5.93
CA LEU A 14 10.18 10.05 5.81
C LEU A 14 10.92 9.43 4.63
N ARG A 15 11.29 10.25 3.65
CA ARG A 15 12.05 9.77 2.49
C ARG A 15 13.53 9.94 2.77
N GLU A 16 14.32 8.96 2.38
CA GLU A 16 15.77 8.98 2.63
C GLU A 16 16.51 10.03 1.78
N ASP A 17 15.99 10.37 0.60
CA ASP A 17 16.53 11.46 -0.22
C ASP A 17 16.37 12.86 0.42
N GLN A 18 15.61 12.96 1.52
CA GLN A 18 15.40 14.21 2.26
C GLN A 18 16.50 14.50 3.30
N GLY A 19 17.52 13.64 3.46
CA GLY A 19 18.64 13.93 4.36
C GLY A 19 19.68 12.82 4.50
N THR A 20 20.77 13.15 5.17
CA THR A 20 21.80 12.20 5.60
C THR A 20 21.25 11.20 6.62
N HIS A 21 21.91 10.04 6.80
CA HIS A 21 21.57 9.09 7.86
C HIS A 21 21.52 9.72 9.26
N ALA A 22 22.35 10.76 9.50
CA ALA A 22 22.34 11.50 10.74
C ALA A 22 21.09 12.36 10.93
N GLU A 23 20.64 13.03 9.89
CA GLU A 23 19.40 13.81 9.90
C GLU A 23 18.18 12.89 10.06
N LEU A 24 18.16 11.75 9.36
CA LEU A 24 17.12 10.73 9.53
C LEU A 24 17.09 10.23 10.97
N ALA A 25 18.24 9.88 11.56
CA ALA A 25 18.32 9.42 12.94
C ALA A 25 17.81 10.49 13.93
N GLN A 26 18.09 11.77 13.69
CA GLN A 26 17.57 12.88 14.50
C GLN A 26 16.06 13.05 14.36
N LEU A 27 15.52 13.00 13.13
CA LEU A 27 14.09 13.11 12.86
C LEU A 27 13.31 11.94 13.48
N ILE A 28 13.81 10.71 13.33
CA ILE A 28 13.24 9.53 13.97
C ILE A 28 13.29 9.67 15.49
N THR A 29 14.45 10.08 16.04
CA THR A 29 14.61 10.28 17.49
C THR A 29 13.66 11.36 18.02
N ALA A 30 13.47 12.47 17.30
CA ALA A 30 12.54 13.53 17.68
C ALA A 30 11.08 13.04 17.62
N TRP A 31 10.71 12.29 16.58
CA TRP A 31 9.37 11.72 16.42
C TRP A 31 9.03 10.69 17.51
N ILE A 32 10.00 9.84 17.88
CA ILE A 32 9.86 8.89 18.99
C ILE A 32 9.89 9.61 20.35
N GLY A 33 10.83 10.54 20.53
CA GLY A 33 11.11 11.24 21.79
C GLY A 33 9.93 12.05 22.31
N GLY A 34 9.07 12.54 21.41
CA GLY A 34 7.77 13.13 21.76
C GLY A 34 6.73 12.14 22.33
N LYS A 35 7.04 10.83 22.46
CA LYS A 35 6.03 9.76 22.72
C LYS A 35 6.39 8.69 23.77
N GLN A 36 7.54 8.75 24.44
CA GLN A 36 7.97 7.84 25.53
C GLN A 36 7.82 6.30 25.28
N THR A 37 8.06 5.49 26.31
CA THR A 37 9.03 4.38 26.44
C THR A 37 8.72 3.03 25.77
N THR A 38 7.68 2.93 24.95
CA THR A 38 7.25 1.64 24.33
C THR A 38 7.47 1.58 22.81
N ALA A 39 8.15 2.58 22.24
CA ALA A 39 8.42 2.62 20.81
C ALA A 39 9.17 1.37 20.32
N ARG A 40 8.91 1.01 19.08
CA ARG A 40 9.54 -0.14 18.41
C ARG A 40 10.05 0.26 17.05
N ILE A 41 11.15 -0.38 16.66
CA ILE A 41 11.70 -0.27 15.33
C ILE A 41 11.59 -1.63 14.64
N VAL A 42 10.92 -1.66 13.50
CA VAL A 42 10.86 -2.81 12.61
C VAL A 42 11.80 -2.55 11.47
N VAL A 43 12.66 -3.52 11.19
CA VAL A 43 13.56 -3.45 10.05
C VAL A 43 13.49 -4.70 9.21
N HIS A 44 13.72 -4.52 7.91
CA HIS A 44 13.93 -5.65 7.02
C HIS A 44 15.26 -6.38 7.33
N GLN A 45 16.35 -5.63 7.58
CA GLN A 45 17.67 -6.18 7.89
C GLN A 45 18.32 -5.45 9.08
N LYS A 46 18.93 -6.24 9.98
CA LYS A 46 19.62 -5.71 11.18
C LYS A 46 20.87 -4.91 10.86
N SER A 47 21.54 -5.20 9.73
CA SER A 47 22.75 -4.49 9.28
C SER A 47 22.52 -2.97 9.22
N VAL A 48 21.36 -2.57 8.71
CA VAL A 48 21.01 -1.16 8.48
C VAL A 48 20.68 -0.41 9.77
N LEU A 49 20.41 -1.11 10.87
CA LEU A 49 20.25 -0.49 12.20
C LEU A 49 21.58 -0.04 12.78
N TYR A 50 22.69 -0.70 12.45
CA TYR A 50 23.97 -0.40 13.09
C TYR A 50 24.44 1.02 12.77
N ASP A 51 24.26 1.47 11.53
CA ASP A 51 24.59 2.85 11.13
C ASP A 51 23.76 3.87 11.92
N LEU A 52 22.45 3.63 12.05
CA LEU A 52 21.56 4.51 12.84
C LEU A 52 21.86 4.47 14.35
N TYR A 53 22.34 3.34 14.87
CA TYR A 53 22.73 3.16 16.26
C TYR A 53 24.05 3.85 16.60
N GLU A 54 24.99 3.90 15.67
CA GLU A 54 26.22 4.68 15.82
C GLU A 54 25.89 6.16 15.94
N ILE A 55 24.89 6.63 15.19
CA ILE A 55 24.53 8.04 15.14
C ILE A 55 23.58 8.45 16.29
N SER A 56 22.66 7.58 16.72
CA SER A 56 21.72 7.86 17.82
C SER A 56 21.81 6.84 18.96
N PRO A 57 22.47 7.21 20.08
CA PRO A 57 22.44 6.42 21.31
C PRO A 57 21.04 6.19 21.88
N PHE A 58 20.07 7.03 21.50
CA PHE A 58 18.67 6.83 21.85
C PHE A 58 18.07 5.61 21.14
N LEU A 59 18.29 5.48 19.83
CA LEU A 59 17.74 4.36 19.04
C LEU A 59 18.29 3.01 19.51
N LYS A 60 19.53 2.96 20.01
CA LYS A 60 20.11 1.76 20.66
C LYS A 60 19.27 1.22 21.83
N ARG A 61 18.47 2.07 22.48
CA ARG A 61 17.61 1.72 23.63
C ARG A 61 16.18 1.34 23.22
N VAL A 62 15.81 1.55 21.95
CA VAL A 62 14.50 1.21 21.42
C VAL A 62 14.50 -0.24 20.95
N ALA A 63 13.45 -1.00 21.29
CA ALA A 63 13.38 -2.40 20.90
C ALA A 63 13.29 -2.53 19.37
N ALA A 64 14.28 -3.18 18.76
CA ALA A 64 14.29 -3.46 17.33
C ALA A 64 13.97 -4.93 17.03
N GLN A 65 13.09 -5.14 16.07
CA GLN A 65 12.63 -6.47 15.65
C GLN A 65 12.74 -6.61 14.13
N LYS A 66 13.02 -7.84 13.69
CA LYS A 66 13.06 -8.18 12.27
C LYS A 66 11.74 -8.84 11.88
N GLY A 67 11.22 -8.48 10.70
CA GLY A 67 10.06 -9.13 10.10
C GLY A 67 8.74 -8.72 10.76
N THR A 68 7.77 -9.63 10.77
CA THR A 68 6.35 -9.35 11.09
C THR A 68 5.95 -9.61 12.56
N HIS A 69 6.87 -10.05 13.40
CA HIS A 69 6.58 -10.46 14.79
C HIS A 69 6.60 -9.31 15.81
N PHE A 70 5.97 -8.17 15.50
CA PHE A 70 6.02 -6.97 16.36
C PHE A 70 4.76 -6.64 17.15
N TYR A 71 3.67 -7.40 16.98
CA TYR A 71 2.35 -7.06 17.55
C TYR A 71 2.07 -7.61 18.95
N SER A 72 2.94 -8.46 19.50
CA SER A 72 2.65 -9.23 20.72
C SER A 72 2.83 -8.46 22.04
N HIS A 73 3.22 -7.18 22.04
CA HIS A 73 3.78 -6.55 23.24
C HIS A 73 3.51 -5.04 23.37
N GLY A 74 2.23 -4.65 23.39
CA GLY A 74 1.76 -3.35 23.89
C GLY A 74 1.62 -2.22 22.86
N GLY A 75 0.80 -1.22 23.21
CA GLY A 75 0.53 -0.03 22.40
C GLY A 75 1.67 0.99 22.50
N GLY A 76 2.29 1.32 21.38
CA GLY A 76 3.39 2.28 21.30
C GLY A 76 3.66 2.70 19.86
N PRO A 77 4.45 3.76 19.63
CA PRO A 77 4.81 4.19 18.29
C PRO A 77 5.60 3.10 17.55
N LEU A 78 5.25 2.87 16.29
CA LEU A 78 5.95 1.93 15.43
C LEU A 78 6.78 2.70 14.40
N VAL A 79 8.06 2.41 14.31
CA VAL A 79 8.92 2.88 13.21
C VAL A 79 9.22 1.70 12.31
N ILE A 80 8.89 1.79 11.03
CA ILE A 80 9.19 0.77 10.02
C ILE A 80 10.25 1.37 9.11
N LEU A 81 11.46 0.82 9.19
CA LEU A 81 12.56 1.25 8.32
C LEU A 81 12.61 0.34 7.11
N TRP A 82 12.46 0.95 5.94
CA TRP A 82 12.63 0.34 4.63
C TRP A 82 11.77 -0.90 4.50
N PRO A 83 10.44 -0.69 4.47
CA PRO A 83 9.49 -1.76 4.58
C PRO A 83 9.63 -2.74 3.41
N THR A 84 9.30 -4.00 3.69
CA THR A 84 8.94 -4.96 2.64
C THR A 84 7.43 -5.08 2.54
N ASP A 85 6.95 -5.58 1.40
CA ASP A 85 5.54 -5.90 1.15
C ASP A 85 4.91 -6.64 2.35
N GLU A 86 5.58 -7.70 2.83
CA GLU A 86 5.11 -8.51 3.96
C GLU A 86 4.93 -7.69 5.25
N VAL A 87 5.81 -6.73 5.52
CA VAL A 87 5.75 -5.90 6.72
C VAL A 87 4.60 -4.90 6.62
N LEU A 88 4.37 -4.30 5.45
CA LEU A 88 3.24 -3.38 5.23
C LEU A 88 1.88 -4.10 5.27
N ASP A 89 1.77 -5.24 4.58
CA ASP A 89 0.56 -6.07 4.60
C ASP A 89 0.25 -6.56 6.01
N SER A 90 1.28 -7.00 6.74
CA SER A 90 1.13 -7.39 8.14
C SER A 90 0.69 -6.20 9.00
N SER A 91 1.22 -5.00 8.74
CA SER A 91 0.89 -3.78 9.48
C SER A 91 -0.60 -3.47 9.34
N ASP A 92 -1.15 -3.56 8.14
CA ASP A 92 -2.58 -3.34 7.90
C ASP A 92 -3.51 -4.23 8.72
N GLN A 93 -3.15 -5.51 8.85
CA GLN A 93 -3.94 -6.48 9.61
C GLN A 93 -4.01 -6.14 11.11
N HIS A 94 -2.97 -5.48 11.64
CA HIS A 94 -2.79 -5.30 13.08
C HIS A 94 -2.87 -3.84 13.55
N MET A 95 -2.81 -2.86 12.65
CA MET A 95 -2.73 -1.45 13.01
C MET A 95 -4.06 -0.78 13.36
N THR A 96 -5.22 -1.39 13.04
CA THR A 96 -6.61 -0.88 13.25
C THR A 96 -6.76 0.28 14.27
N GLY A 97 -6.39 1.50 13.86
CA GLY A 97 -6.49 2.76 14.61
C GLY A 97 -5.68 2.89 15.91
N LYS A 98 -4.86 1.91 16.30
CA LYS A 98 -4.28 1.85 17.66
C LYS A 98 -2.85 2.35 17.78
N LEU A 99 -2.09 2.35 16.68
CA LEU A 99 -0.67 2.70 16.68
C LEU A 99 -0.44 3.91 15.78
N SER A 100 0.47 4.81 16.18
CA SER A 100 1.05 5.76 15.24
C SER A 100 2.25 5.10 14.59
N THR A 101 2.34 5.18 13.26
CA THR A 101 3.40 4.52 12.50
C THR A 101 4.22 5.54 11.73
N LEU A 102 5.54 5.46 11.79
CA LEU A 102 6.47 6.18 10.92
C LEU A 102 7.08 5.17 9.96
N VAL A 103 6.89 5.36 8.66
CA VAL A 103 7.52 4.57 7.61
C VAL A 103 8.66 5.40 7.03
N VAL A 104 9.86 4.82 7.03
CA VAL A 104 11.04 5.41 6.40
C VAL A 104 11.29 4.65 5.11
N THR A 105 11.30 5.33 3.97
CA THR A 105 11.36 4.68 2.66
C THR A 105 12.51 5.17 1.78
N TRP A 106 12.98 4.27 0.92
CA TRP A 106 13.89 4.55 -0.19
C TRP A 106 13.17 4.86 -1.50
N SER A 107 11.89 4.49 -1.63
CA SER A 107 11.35 4.11 -2.94
C SER A 107 10.10 4.87 -3.34
N GLU A 108 10.03 5.21 -4.63
CA GLU A 108 8.79 5.50 -5.33
C GLU A 108 8.08 4.20 -5.76
N ASP A 109 8.23 3.10 -4.99
CA ASP A 109 7.56 1.85 -5.29
C ASP A 109 6.05 2.04 -5.22
N ALA A 110 5.37 1.60 -6.27
CA ALA A 110 3.93 1.80 -6.43
C ALA A 110 3.11 1.16 -5.31
N ALA A 111 3.52 0.00 -4.80
CA ALA A 111 2.78 -0.67 -3.72
C ALA A 111 2.94 0.09 -2.40
N GLU A 112 4.16 0.51 -2.11
CA GLU A 112 4.45 1.30 -0.92
C GLU A 112 3.74 2.65 -0.94
N MET A 113 3.80 3.38 -2.07
CA MET A 113 3.08 4.64 -2.23
C MET A 113 1.56 4.45 -2.14
N GLY A 114 1.01 3.37 -2.72
CA GLY A 114 -0.39 3.02 -2.60
C GLY A 114 -0.80 2.79 -1.15
N TRP A 115 0.04 2.09 -0.38
CA TRP A 115 -0.15 1.84 1.04
C TRP A 115 -0.12 3.15 1.85
N LEU A 116 0.86 4.01 1.61
CA LEU A 116 0.98 5.30 2.29
C LEU A 116 -0.20 6.22 2.00
N ARG A 117 -0.70 6.26 0.76
CA ARG A 117 -1.88 7.04 0.37
C ARG A 117 -3.17 6.51 0.98
N LYS A 118 -3.35 5.17 1.02
CA LYS A 118 -4.49 4.51 1.70
C LYS A 118 -4.64 5.00 3.14
N HIS A 119 -3.51 5.20 3.80
CA HIS A 119 -3.43 5.62 5.20
C HIS A 119 -3.31 7.13 5.41
N HIS A 120 -3.46 7.93 4.34
CA HIS A 120 -3.29 9.38 4.39
C HIS A 120 -1.99 9.81 5.08
N ALA A 121 -0.89 9.13 4.76
CA ALA A 121 0.38 9.36 5.44
C ALA A 121 0.81 10.82 5.29
N VAL A 122 1.36 11.40 6.35
CA VAL A 122 1.87 12.77 6.39
C VAL A 122 3.38 12.75 6.21
N ASP A 123 3.88 13.45 5.21
CA ASP A 123 5.33 13.65 5.06
C ASP A 123 5.87 14.44 6.26
N LEU A 124 6.87 13.88 6.95
CA LEU A 124 7.39 14.44 8.19
C LEU A 124 8.16 15.76 7.97
N VAL A 125 8.72 15.94 6.77
CA VAL A 125 9.51 17.11 6.37
C VAL A 125 8.61 18.19 5.79
N THR A 126 7.84 17.88 4.74
CA THR A 126 7.01 18.86 4.03
C THR A 126 5.69 19.16 4.73
N ARG A 127 5.24 18.25 5.61
CA ARG A 127 3.93 18.30 6.30
C ARG A 127 2.73 18.15 5.39
N GLU A 128 2.95 17.73 4.15
CA GLU A 128 1.88 17.44 3.23
C GLU A 128 1.27 16.06 3.54
N THR A 129 -0.05 16.01 3.62
CA THR A 129 -0.78 14.75 3.64
C THR A 129 -0.81 14.18 2.24
N LEU A 130 -0.36 12.95 2.08
CA LEU A 130 -0.53 12.21 0.84
C LEU A 130 -2.02 12.02 0.57
N LYS A 131 -2.48 12.63 -0.52
CA LYS A 131 -3.85 12.44 -1.00
C LYS A 131 -4.00 11.02 -1.57
N PRO A 132 -5.20 10.42 -1.44
CA PRO A 132 -5.56 9.29 -2.28
C PRO A 132 -5.23 9.58 -3.73
N LEU A 133 -4.83 8.56 -4.47
CA LEU A 133 -4.55 8.69 -5.89
C LEU A 133 -5.83 9.18 -6.59
N GLU A 134 -5.82 10.38 -7.17
CA GLU A 134 -6.82 10.76 -8.17
C GLU A 134 -6.71 9.75 -9.32
N SER A 135 -7.83 9.24 -9.83
CA SER A 135 -7.85 8.08 -10.72
C SER A 135 -6.94 8.27 -11.94
N VAL A 136 -5.74 7.70 -11.87
CA VAL A 136 -4.76 7.64 -12.97
C VAL A 136 -5.10 6.54 -13.98
N LEU A 137 -6.00 5.63 -13.60
CA LEU A 137 -6.54 4.60 -14.47
C LEU A 137 -7.75 5.15 -15.24
N SER A 138 -8.03 4.57 -16.41
CA SER A 138 -9.26 4.92 -17.10
C SER A 138 -10.48 4.53 -16.24
N PRO A 139 -11.56 5.35 -16.21
CA PRO A 139 -12.70 5.12 -15.32
C PRO A 139 -13.27 3.69 -15.40
N VAL A 140 -13.34 3.11 -16.61
CA VAL A 140 -13.82 1.74 -16.83
C VAL A 140 -12.91 0.67 -16.20
N VAL A 141 -11.59 0.92 -16.18
CA VAL A 141 -10.64 0.02 -15.51
C VAL A 141 -10.82 0.12 -14.01
N GLU A 142 -11.05 1.31 -13.46
CA GLU A 142 -11.29 1.49 -12.02
C GLU A 142 -12.50 0.73 -11.54
N VAL A 143 -13.63 0.90 -12.21
CA VAL A 143 -14.87 0.20 -11.88
C VAL A 143 -14.67 -1.31 -11.95
N GLY A 144 -14.01 -1.80 -13.02
CA GLY A 144 -13.68 -3.21 -13.16
C GLY A 144 -12.78 -3.72 -12.04
N MET A 145 -11.75 -2.97 -11.66
CA MET A 145 -10.83 -3.36 -10.59
C MET A 145 -11.49 -3.32 -9.21
N ARG A 146 -12.31 -2.30 -8.92
CA ARG A 146 -13.11 -2.22 -7.69
C ARG A 146 -14.03 -3.43 -7.55
N TYR A 147 -14.73 -3.79 -8.63
CA TYR A 147 -15.57 -4.98 -8.68
C TYR A 147 -14.78 -6.26 -8.39
N LEU A 148 -13.54 -6.35 -8.88
CA LEU A 148 -12.69 -7.51 -8.62
C LEU A 148 -12.19 -7.57 -7.19
N ILE A 149 -11.81 -6.45 -6.56
CA ILE A 149 -11.20 -6.47 -5.21
C ILE A 149 -12.23 -6.45 -4.07
N GLU A 150 -13.41 -5.89 -4.28
CA GLU A 150 -14.42 -5.70 -3.23
C GLU A 150 -14.81 -7.00 -2.47
N PRO A 151 -14.97 -8.17 -3.13
CA PRO A 151 -15.24 -9.42 -2.42
C PRO A 151 -14.09 -9.89 -1.53
N TYR A 152 -12.85 -9.44 -1.80
CA TYR A 152 -11.63 -9.87 -1.13
C TYR A 152 -11.23 -8.95 0.01
N VAL A 153 -11.47 -7.64 -0.13
CA VAL A 153 -11.35 -6.67 0.96
C VAL A 153 -12.23 -7.06 2.14
N ARG A 154 -13.35 -7.76 1.91
CA ARG A 154 -14.26 -8.25 2.95
C ARG A 154 -13.89 -9.63 3.56
N GLY A 155 -12.68 -10.14 3.31
CA GLY A 155 -12.10 -11.23 4.10
C GLY A 155 -11.81 -12.56 3.39
N ASN A 156 -11.87 -12.62 2.05
CA ASN A 156 -11.70 -13.89 1.32
C ASN A 156 -10.31 -14.11 0.67
N GLY A 157 -9.45 -13.09 0.60
CA GLY A 157 -8.13 -13.17 -0.05
C GLY A 157 -8.19 -13.43 -1.56
N PHE A 158 -7.40 -12.71 -2.35
CA PHE A 158 -7.46 -12.83 -3.82
C PHE A 158 -7.00 -14.20 -4.34
N GLY A 159 -6.21 -14.94 -3.56
CA GLY A 159 -5.65 -16.26 -3.91
C GLY A 159 -6.66 -17.39 -4.17
N SER A 160 -7.97 -17.13 -4.09
CA SER A 160 -9.00 -18.11 -4.47
C SER A 160 -9.13 -18.22 -6.00
N TYR A 161 -9.22 -19.46 -6.52
CA TYR A 161 -9.36 -19.77 -7.96
C TYR A 161 -10.40 -18.91 -8.72
N PRO A 162 -11.58 -18.57 -8.16
CA PRO A 162 -12.56 -17.72 -8.84
C PRO A 162 -12.06 -16.30 -9.14
N GLY A 163 -11.20 -15.72 -8.28
CA GLY A 163 -10.68 -14.36 -8.43
C GLY A 163 -9.73 -14.22 -9.61
N LYS A 164 -8.80 -15.18 -9.73
CA LYS A 164 -7.88 -15.28 -10.86
C LYS A 164 -8.61 -15.33 -12.20
N ASN A 165 -9.61 -16.21 -12.34
CA ASN A 165 -10.31 -16.37 -13.62
C ASN A 165 -11.05 -15.09 -14.02
N LYS A 166 -11.73 -14.43 -13.06
CA LYS A 166 -12.40 -13.14 -13.30
C LYS A 166 -11.39 -12.09 -13.73
N ALA A 167 -10.29 -11.91 -13.00
CA ALA A 167 -9.29 -10.91 -13.35
C ALA A 167 -8.69 -11.12 -14.74
N VAL A 168 -8.33 -12.36 -15.09
CA VAL A 168 -7.80 -12.67 -16.44
C VAL A 168 -8.83 -12.34 -17.53
N ASP A 169 -10.12 -12.65 -17.31
CA ASP A 169 -11.17 -12.33 -18.28
C ASP A 169 -11.42 -10.82 -18.41
N ALA A 170 -11.37 -10.08 -17.30
CA ALA A 170 -11.41 -8.62 -17.32
C ALA A 170 -10.24 -8.03 -18.14
N PHE A 171 -9.01 -8.48 -17.88
CA PHE A 171 -7.83 -8.03 -18.63
C PHE A 171 -7.91 -8.39 -20.12
N ARG A 172 -8.49 -9.54 -20.46
CA ARG A 172 -8.77 -9.90 -21.87
C ARG A 172 -9.78 -8.95 -22.49
N ALA A 173 -10.85 -8.59 -21.77
CA ALA A 173 -11.84 -7.63 -22.24
C ALA A 173 -11.21 -6.26 -22.49
N PHE A 174 -10.44 -5.73 -21.54
CA PHE A 174 -9.72 -4.46 -21.71
C PHE A 174 -8.80 -4.47 -22.93
N LYS A 175 -8.01 -5.55 -23.09
CA LYS A 175 -7.14 -5.70 -24.26
C LYS A 175 -7.92 -5.73 -25.58
N ARG A 176 -9.03 -6.49 -25.66
CA ARG A 176 -9.89 -6.52 -26.86
C ARG A 176 -10.46 -5.15 -27.21
N ALA A 177 -10.74 -4.33 -26.20
CA ALA A 177 -11.21 -2.95 -26.37
C ALA A 177 -10.07 -1.93 -26.60
N GLY A 178 -8.81 -2.35 -26.70
CA GLY A 178 -7.67 -1.44 -26.89
C GLY A 178 -7.30 -0.63 -25.66
N ILE A 179 -7.81 -0.99 -24.48
CA ILE A 179 -7.54 -0.27 -23.23
C ILE A 179 -6.20 -0.76 -22.66
N THR A 180 -5.26 0.17 -22.48
CA THR A 180 -3.95 -0.11 -21.89
C THR A 180 -4.01 0.08 -20.38
N ILE A 181 -3.34 -0.80 -19.64
CA ILE A 181 -3.23 -0.73 -18.18
C ILE A 181 -1.76 -0.70 -17.84
N GLU A 182 -1.30 0.38 -17.21
CA GLU A 182 0.06 0.46 -16.70
C GLU A 182 0.16 -0.36 -15.39
N PRO A 183 1.05 -1.38 -15.32
CA PRO A 183 1.14 -2.24 -14.14
C PRO A 183 1.44 -1.49 -12.84
N LYS A 184 2.28 -0.44 -12.88
CA LYS A 184 2.63 0.35 -11.69
C LYS A 184 1.41 1.09 -11.14
N LEU A 185 0.69 1.81 -12.00
CA LEU A 185 -0.53 2.52 -11.61
C LEU A 185 -1.61 1.56 -11.11
N LEU A 186 -1.70 0.37 -11.71
CA LEU A 186 -2.60 -0.67 -11.24
C LEU A 186 -2.25 -1.13 -9.82
N VAL A 187 -0.97 -1.39 -9.52
CA VAL A 187 -0.53 -1.77 -8.17
C VAL A 187 -0.87 -0.67 -7.17
N GLU A 188 -0.49 0.58 -7.45
CA GLU A 188 -0.76 1.71 -6.54
C GLU A 188 -2.27 1.87 -6.29
N PHE A 189 -3.08 1.80 -7.35
CA PHE A 189 -4.53 1.86 -7.24
C PHE A 189 -5.11 0.72 -6.39
N LEU A 190 -4.70 -0.53 -6.64
CA LEU A 190 -5.24 -1.69 -5.93
C LEU A 190 -4.91 -1.65 -4.43
N VAL A 191 -3.66 -1.35 -4.08
CA VAL A 191 -3.24 -1.21 -2.68
C VAL A 191 -3.96 -0.03 -2.02
N GLY A 192 -4.02 1.11 -2.71
CA GLY A 192 -4.78 2.29 -2.27
C GLY A 192 -6.26 2.01 -1.97
N ASN A 193 -6.86 1.04 -2.67
CA ASN A 193 -8.25 0.62 -2.49
C ASN A 193 -8.41 -0.67 -1.65
N GLY A 194 -7.37 -1.05 -0.89
CA GLY A 194 -7.49 -2.07 0.16
C GLY A 194 -7.07 -3.48 -0.22
N ALA A 195 -6.56 -3.71 -1.44
CA ALA A 195 -5.92 -4.98 -1.76
C ALA A 195 -4.62 -5.16 -0.93
N SER A 196 -4.24 -6.41 -0.67
CA SER A 196 -2.88 -6.69 -0.18
C SER A 196 -1.87 -6.39 -1.28
N ILE A 197 -0.63 -6.07 -0.90
CA ILE A 197 0.45 -5.78 -1.86
C ILE A 197 0.74 -7.02 -2.72
N SER A 198 0.74 -8.21 -2.11
CA SER A 198 0.91 -9.47 -2.85
C SER A 198 -0.16 -9.65 -3.93
N ASP A 199 -1.44 -9.46 -3.58
CA ASP A 199 -2.55 -9.61 -4.52
C ASP A 199 -2.50 -8.55 -5.64
N ALA A 200 -2.15 -7.31 -5.29
CA ALA A 200 -2.00 -6.23 -6.25
C ALA A 200 -0.89 -6.50 -7.28
N ARG A 201 0.26 -7.01 -6.82
CA ARG A 201 1.38 -7.41 -7.70
C ARG A 201 1.02 -8.59 -8.59
N GLU A 202 0.31 -9.58 -8.06
CA GLU A 202 -0.16 -10.72 -8.86
C GLU A 202 -1.14 -10.28 -9.96
N LEU A 203 -2.10 -9.40 -9.62
CA LEU A 203 -3.01 -8.81 -10.58
C LEU A 203 -2.29 -8.02 -11.68
N ALA A 204 -1.27 -7.24 -11.30
CA ALA A 204 -0.44 -6.50 -12.25
C ALA A 204 0.38 -7.42 -13.17
N ASP A 205 0.91 -8.56 -12.68
CA ASP A 205 1.53 -9.59 -13.53
C ASP A 205 0.54 -10.15 -14.55
N TYR A 206 -0.69 -10.45 -14.12
CA TYR A 206 -1.73 -10.93 -15.03
C TYR A 206 -2.08 -9.90 -16.09
N ALA A 207 -2.25 -8.63 -15.73
CA ALA A 207 -2.49 -7.55 -16.68
C ALA A 207 -1.34 -7.46 -17.71
N ALA A 208 -0.09 -7.44 -17.25
CA ALA A 208 1.09 -7.35 -18.11
C ALA A 208 1.20 -8.55 -19.06
N ARG A 209 0.95 -9.77 -18.58
CA ARG A 209 0.99 -11.00 -19.39
C ARG A 209 -0.10 -11.01 -20.45
N VAL A 210 -1.32 -10.61 -20.10
CA VAL A 210 -2.43 -10.51 -21.07
C VAL A 210 -2.13 -9.44 -22.11
N ALA A 211 -1.64 -8.27 -21.70
CA ALA A 211 -1.21 -7.21 -22.60
C ALA A 211 -0.16 -7.72 -23.61
N ALA A 212 0.84 -8.46 -23.14
CA ALA A 212 1.86 -9.12 -23.97
C ALA A 212 1.34 -10.28 -24.84
N GLY A 213 0.05 -10.64 -24.75
CA GLY A 213 -0.54 -11.73 -25.54
C GLY A 213 -0.20 -13.12 -25.03
N ARG A 214 0.33 -13.24 -23.81
CA ARG A 214 0.64 -14.53 -23.21
C ARG A 214 -0.65 -15.23 -22.80
N ALA A 215 -0.76 -16.51 -23.13
CA ALA A 215 -1.85 -17.35 -22.66
C ALA A 215 -1.72 -17.58 -21.14
N ILE A 216 -2.74 -17.20 -20.39
CA ILE A 216 -2.89 -17.57 -18.99
C ILE A 216 -3.97 -18.65 -18.93
N GLN A 217 -3.57 -19.85 -18.51
CA GLN A 217 -4.49 -20.97 -18.33
C GLN A 217 -5.40 -20.69 -17.13
N THR A 218 -6.70 -20.62 -17.39
CA THR A 218 -7.75 -20.51 -16.39
C THR A 218 -8.54 -21.82 -16.41
N LYS A 219 -8.70 -22.48 -15.26
CA LYS A 219 -9.40 -23.79 -15.19
C LYS A 219 -10.86 -23.71 -15.65
N HIS A 220 -11.46 -22.53 -15.48
CA HIS A 220 -12.80 -22.17 -15.94
C HIS A 220 -12.75 -20.74 -16.52
N GLY A 221 -13.74 -20.36 -17.32
CA GLY A 221 -13.99 -18.95 -17.62
C GLY A 221 -14.28 -18.19 -16.32
N GLY A 222 -13.86 -16.93 -16.24
CA GLY A 222 -14.20 -16.01 -15.16
C GLY A 222 -15.69 -15.67 -15.08
N GLY A 223 -16.46 -16.04 -16.10
CA GLY A 223 -17.92 -15.93 -16.12
C GLY A 223 -18.41 -14.51 -16.35
N PHE A 224 -17.54 -13.61 -16.84
CA PHE A 224 -17.98 -12.31 -17.31
C PHE A 224 -18.78 -12.44 -18.59
N ARG A 225 -19.82 -11.60 -18.72
CA ARG A 225 -20.57 -11.42 -19.95
C ARG A 225 -19.67 -10.77 -21.01
N ASP A 226 -19.96 -11.01 -22.28
CA ASP A 226 -19.21 -10.40 -23.38
C ASP A 226 -19.33 -8.87 -23.40
N ASP A 227 -20.41 -8.32 -22.86
CA ASP A 227 -20.72 -6.89 -22.73
C ASP A 227 -20.29 -6.26 -21.40
N ILE A 228 -19.42 -6.93 -20.63
CA ILE A 228 -19.04 -6.46 -19.27
C ILE A 228 -18.45 -5.03 -19.26
N LEU A 229 -17.75 -4.62 -20.31
CA LEU A 229 -17.22 -3.25 -20.41
C LEU A 229 -18.34 -2.22 -20.57
N ASP A 230 -19.41 -2.56 -21.27
CA ASP A 230 -20.56 -1.66 -21.46
C ASP A 230 -21.36 -1.54 -20.16
N VAL A 231 -21.46 -2.63 -19.40
CA VAL A 231 -22.03 -2.60 -18.04
C VAL A 231 -21.23 -1.66 -17.13
N TRP A 232 -19.89 -1.72 -17.14
CA TRP A 232 -19.06 -0.82 -16.34
C TRP A 232 -19.12 0.63 -16.81
N ARG A 233 -19.22 0.88 -18.12
CA ARG A 233 -19.43 2.24 -18.68
C ARG A 233 -20.76 2.82 -18.22
N ALA A 234 -21.85 2.05 -18.32
CA ALA A 234 -23.16 2.49 -17.86
C ALA A 234 -23.20 2.79 -16.34
N GLN A 235 -22.42 2.06 -15.53
CA GLN A 235 -22.28 2.37 -14.10
C GLN A 235 -21.63 3.74 -13.85
N ILE A 236 -20.67 4.14 -14.68
CA ILE A 236 -20.01 5.44 -14.59
C ILE A 236 -21.02 6.54 -14.95
N GLU A 237 -21.72 6.39 -16.08
CA GLU A 237 -22.71 7.36 -16.55
C GLU A 237 -23.84 7.58 -15.54
N ASN A 238 -24.34 6.50 -14.92
CA ASN A 238 -25.38 6.60 -13.88
C ASN A 238 -24.85 7.28 -12.60
N ALA A 239 -23.60 7.00 -12.22
CA ALA A 239 -23.00 7.63 -11.04
C ALA A 239 -22.76 9.14 -11.24
N GLU A 240 -22.46 9.57 -12.47
CA GLU A 240 -22.35 10.99 -12.84
C GLU A 240 -23.73 11.67 -12.82
N ALA A 241 -24.77 10.99 -13.31
CA ALA A 241 -26.14 11.51 -13.32
C ALA A 241 -26.77 11.68 -11.92
N ASP A 242 -26.29 10.94 -10.92
CA ASP A 242 -26.74 11.05 -9.52
C ASP A 242 -26.05 12.21 -8.74
N ILE A 243 -25.05 12.86 -9.34
CA ILE A 243 -24.28 13.95 -8.73
C ILE A 243 -24.81 15.34 -9.17
N ASP A 244 -25.61 15.40 -10.24
CA ASP A 244 -26.28 16.60 -10.77
C ASP A 244 -27.70 16.82 -10.18
#